data_AF-A0A4Y4B6B1-F1
#
_entry.id   AF-A0A4Y4B6B1-F1
#
_cell.length_a   1.000
_cell.length_b   1.000
_cell.length_c   1.000
_cell.angle_alpha   90.00
_cell.angle_beta   90.00
_cell.angle_gamma   90.00
#
_symmetry.space_group_name_H-M   'P 1'
#
loop_
_entity.id
_entity.type
_entity.pdbx_description
1 polymer ?
#
loop_
_entity_poly.entity_id
_entity_poly.type
_entity_poly.pdbx_seq_one_letter_code
_entity_poly.pdbx_strand_id
1 'polypeptide(L)'
;MTEHSTAHPPGLFGHIGGVEVALLSITQAGTLGAPVDYVTARRADVPAGTPEVSVDRADSADLIRVPISVVDQLARWWWMVRLDGGEYQASQMRDGQVLIGTSDSRFVWGDGWDGNVRDGWQRWVDAEGLDATATRHPLQAVAWKAMNAAELCDTMEFWASASWPLTRDEAQKLAVDRFGWTIEVEDGTSYLMNTVSGFTVTDVMMIDHKNVMMDLSLDVSDTIRDVTPESTAFLGDAFTLMVREGESRWGTPTMTDFEDIVAAHWDVAGGARIEFTFLPKGLTAMYETPQGAELSRKSGNR
;
A
#
# COMPACT_ATOMS: atom_id res chain seq x y z
N MET A 1 -38.51 -10.35 18.38
CA MET A 1 -37.72 -11.46 17.85
C MET A 1 -36.70 -10.87 16.90
N THR A 2 -35.51 -10.60 17.41
CA THR A 2 -34.36 -10.15 16.62
C THR A 2 -33.65 -11.40 16.14
N GLU A 3 -33.75 -11.70 14.84
CA GLU A 3 -32.94 -12.74 14.22
C GLU A 3 -31.49 -12.24 14.18
N HIS A 4 -30.61 -12.94 14.89
CA HIS A 4 -29.17 -12.76 14.81
C HIS A 4 -28.70 -13.43 13.50
N SER A 5 -28.38 -12.64 12.48
CA SER A 5 -27.85 -13.15 11.22
C SER A 5 -26.37 -12.78 11.07
N THR A 6 -25.51 -13.78 11.27
CA THR A 6 -24.10 -13.82 10.87
C THR A 6 -23.99 -14.14 9.37
N ALA A 7 -24.51 -13.24 8.53
CA ALA A 7 -24.77 -13.51 7.10
C ALA A 7 -23.57 -14.07 6.30
N HIS A 8 -22.34 -13.91 6.79
CA HIS A 8 -21.14 -14.53 6.23
C HIS A 8 -20.04 -14.69 7.31
N PRO A 9 -19.28 -15.82 7.35
CA PRO A 9 -18.19 -16.02 8.32
C PRO A 9 -17.06 -14.97 8.20
N PRO A 10 -16.33 -14.66 9.29
CA PRO A 10 -15.18 -13.76 9.24
C PRO A 10 -14.01 -14.43 8.53
N GLY A 11 -13.17 -13.64 7.88
CA GLY A 11 -11.98 -14.12 7.18
C GLY A 11 -11.92 -13.67 5.73
N LEU A 12 -11.03 -14.31 4.97
CA LEU A 12 -10.77 -13.97 3.57
C LEU A 12 -11.51 -14.93 2.63
N PHE A 13 -12.16 -14.38 1.62
CA PHE A 13 -12.99 -15.13 0.67
C PHE A 13 -12.82 -14.61 -0.74
N GLY A 14 -12.97 -15.49 -1.72
CA GLY A 14 -13.00 -15.13 -3.14
C GLY A 14 -13.72 -16.18 -3.95
N HIS A 15 -14.16 -15.82 -5.16
CA HIS A 15 -14.86 -16.73 -6.06
C HIS A 15 -13.88 -17.36 -7.05
N ILE A 16 -13.85 -18.68 -7.12
CA ILE A 16 -13.05 -19.44 -8.08
C ILE A 16 -14.02 -20.28 -8.90
N GLY A 17 -14.06 -20.06 -10.23
CA GLY A 17 -14.99 -20.79 -11.10
C GLY A 17 -16.47 -20.62 -10.71
N GLY A 18 -16.83 -19.47 -10.14
CA GLY A 18 -18.18 -19.17 -9.65
C GLY A 18 -18.53 -19.76 -8.28
N VAL A 19 -17.59 -20.44 -7.59
CA VAL A 19 -17.77 -20.95 -6.23
C VAL A 19 -17.06 -20.03 -5.26
N GLU A 20 -17.75 -19.56 -4.22
CA GLU A 20 -17.10 -18.83 -3.12
C GLU A 20 -16.26 -19.78 -2.28
N VAL A 21 -14.99 -19.42 -2.10
CA VAL A 21 -13.97 -20.22 -1.41
C VAL A 21 -13.40 -19.43 -0.26
N ALA A 22 -13.30 -20.07 0.92
CA ALA A 22 -12.54 -19.55 2.04
C ALA A 22 -11.04 -19.63 1.74
N LEU A 23 -10.35 -18.51 1.85
CA LEU A 23 -8.94 -18.37 1.55
C LEU A 23 -8.16 -18.24 2.86
N LEU A 24 -7.03 -18.94 2.94
CA LEU A 24 -6.16 -18.95 4.10
C LEU A 24 -5.16 -17.78 4.07
N SER A 25 -4.71 -17.41 2.87
CA SER A 25 -3.78 -16.29 2.69
C SER A 25 -3.85 -15.72 1.27
N ILE A 26 -3.37 -14.49 1.13
CA ILE A 26 -2.89 -13.91 -0.12
C ILE A 26 -1.37 -13.86 0.01
N THR A 27 -0.64 -14.23 -1.03
CA THR A 27 0.82 -14.28 -1.00
C THR A 27 1.37 -13.95 -2.38
N GLN A 28 2.45 -13.18 -2.40
CA GLN A 28 3.26 -12.95 -3.58
C GLN A 28 4.54 -13.76 -3.42
N ALA A 29 4.82 -14.69 -4.36
CA ALA A 29 6.10 -15.37 -4.39
C ALA A 29 6.59 -15.55 -5.83
N GLY A 30 7.90 -15.52 -6.02
CA GLY A 30 8.53 -15.81 -7.30
C GLY A 30 10.01 -16.11 -7.12
N THR A 31 10.48 -17.18 -7.74
CA THR A 31 11.91 -17.46 -7.94
C THR A 31 12.25 -16.99 -9.36
N LEU A 32 13.37 -16.29 -9.54
CA LEU A 32 13.92 -15.96 -10.88
C LEU A 32 13.13 -14.97 -11.75
N GLY A 33 12.45 -13.98 -11.15
CA GLY A 33 12.07 -12.74 -11.86
C GLY A 33 10.66 -12.66 -12.45
N ALA A 34 9.76 -13.59 -12.14
CA ALA A 34 8.32 -13.40 -12.35
C ALA A 34 7.59 -13.55 -11.01
N PRO A 35 7.16 -12.46 -10.35
CA PRO A 35 6.30 -12.57 -9.18
C PRO A 35 4.97 -13.21 -9.61
N VAL A 36 4.55 -14.25 -8.88
CA VAL A 36 3.22 -14.85 -9.03
C VAL A 36 2.45 -14.59 -7.76
N ASP A 37 1.40 -13.77 -7.89
CA ASP A 37 0.43 -13.57 -6.84
C ASP A 37 -0.50 -14.78 -6.79
N TYR A 38 -0.64 -15.39 -5.62
CA TYR A 38 -1.53 -16.51 -5.40
C TYR A 38 -2.28 -16.38 -4.07
N VAL A 39 -3.41 -17.05 -4.00
CA VAL A 39 -4.13 -17.31 -2.76
C VAL A 39 -3.90 -18.75 -2.34
N THR A 40 -3.82 -18.99 -1.04
CA THR A 40 -3.80 -20.35 -0.50
C THR A 40 -5.21 -20.73 -0.07
N ALA A 41 -5.71 -21.87 -0.49
CA ALA A 41 -6.99 -22.42 -0.06
C ALA A 41 -6.86 -23.91 0.27
N ARG A 42 -7.87 -24.49 0.91
CA ARG A 42 -7.94 -25.95 1.04
C ARG A 42 -8.32 -26.54 -0.31
N ARG A 43 -7.64 -27.60 -0.72
CA ARG A 43 -7.90 -28.28 -1.99
C ARG A 43 -9.34 -28.81 -2.08
N ALA A 44 -9.90 -29.24 -0.96
CA ALA A 44 -11.28 -29.74 -0.88
C ALA A 44 -12.35 -28.65 -1.15
N ASP A 45 -12.01 -27.38 -0.93
CA ASP A 45 -12.95 -26.26 -1.04
C ASP A 45 -12.89 -25.59 -2.43
N VAL A 46 -11.90 -25.96 -3.25
CA VAL A 46 -11.64 -25.36 -4.57
C VAL A 46 -12.19 -26.28 -5.68
N PRO A 47 -12.82 -25.73 -6.74
CA PRO A 47 -13.30 -26.54 -7.85
C PRO A 47 -12.21 -27.37 -8.54
N ALA A 48 -12.57 -28.57 -8.98
CA ALA A 48 -11.67 -29.45 -9.72
C ALA A 48 -11.19 -28.78 -11.03
N GLY A 49 -9.89 -28.92 -11.33
CA GLY A 49 -9.28 -28.31 -12.53
C GLY A 49 -8.86 -26.84 -12.36
N THR A 50 -8.98 -26.27 -11.16
CA THR A 50 -8.44 -24.93 -10.86
C THR A 50 -6.93 -24.90 -11.10
N PRO A 51 -6.41 -23.87 -11.81
CA PRO A 51 -4.96 -23.70 -12.02
C PRO A 51 -4.20 -23.62 -10.71
N GLU A 52 -3.02 -24.24 -10.66
CA GLU A 52 -2.17 -24.31 -9.46
C GLU A 52 -0.82 -23.65 -9.72
N VAL A 53 -0.35 -22.85 -8.74
CA VAL A 53 0.98 -22.24 -8.76
C VAL A 53 1.97 -23.18 -8.07
N SER A 54 2.99 -23.61 -8.81
CA SER A 54 4.12 -24.34 -8.25
C SER A 54 5.12 -23.35 -7.62
N VAL A 55 5.41 -23.49 -6.32
CA VAL A 55 6.53 -22.79 -5.67
C VAL A 55 7.41 -23.79 -4.93
N ASP A 56 8.68 -23.44 -4.70
CA ASP A 56 9.76 -24.35 -4.28
C ASP A 56 9.61 -24.98 -2.86
N ARG A 57 8.53 -24.71 -2.14
CA ARG A 57 8.35 -25.18 -0.75
C ARG A 57 7.49 -26.45 -0.72
N ALA A 58 7.92 -27.45 0.06
CA ALA A 58 7.20 -28.71 0.23
C ALA A 58 5.77 -28.48 0.71
N ASP A 59 4.80 -28.91 -0.11
CA ASP A 59 3.39 -28.67 0.11
C ASP A 59 2.73 -29.73 0.98
N SER A 60 1.75 -29.29 1.78
CA SER A 60 0.74 -30.19 2.32
C SER A 60 -0.22 -30.55 1.19
N ALA A 61 -0.52 -31.85 1.01
CA ALA A 61 -1.44 -32.33 -0.01
C ALA A 61 -2.85 -31.70 0.09
N ASP A 62 -3.20 -31.20 1.28
CA ASP A 62 -4.51 -30.63 1.58
C ASP A 62 -4.67 -29.17 1.15
N LEU A 63 -3.57 -28.50 0.78
CA LEU A 63 -3.58 -27.11 0.34
C LEU A 63 -3.33 -26.99 -1.16
N ILE A 64 -3.89 -25.93 -1.73
CA ILE A 64 -3.69 -25.55 -3.12
C ILE A 64 -3.37 -24.05 -3.18
N ARG A 65 -2.41 -23.69 -4.04
CA ARG A 65 -2.11 -22.29 -4.37
C ARG A 65 -2.73 -21.95 -5.70
N VAL A 66 -3.66 -21.01 -5.70
CA VAL A 66 -4.42 -20.63 -6.89
C VAL A 66 -3.93 -19.25 -7.35
N PRO A 67 -3.60 -19.04 -8.64
CA PRO A 67 -3.23 -17.72 -9.14
C PRO A 67 -4.31 -16.70 -8.78
N ILE A 68 -3.92 -15.52 -8.28
CA ILE A 68 -4.91 -14.50 -7.89
C ILE A 68 -5.77 -14.05 -9.08
N SER A 69 -5.23 -14.15 -10.30
CA SER A 69 -5.90 -13.77 -11.55
C SER A 69 -7.14 -14.59 -11.90
N VAL A 70 -7.36 -15.74 -11.25
CA VAL A 70 -8.57 -16.55 -11.43
C VAL A 70 -9.55 -16.44 -10.26
N VAL A 71 -9.31 -15.49 -9.34
CA VAL A 71 -10.14 -15.23 -8.16
C VAL A 71 -10.94 -13.96 -8.36
N ASP A 72 -12.26 -14.08 -8.44
CA ASP A 72 -13.20 -12.97 -8.55
C ASP A 72 -13.74 -12.55 -7.18
N GLN A 73 -14.25 -11.32 -7.07
CA GLN A 73 -14.97 -10.84 -5.88
C GLN A 73 -14.25 -11.06 -4.53
N LEU A 74 -12.92 -11.03 -4.55
CA LEU A 74 -12.09 -11.18 -3.35
C LEU A 74 -12.57 -10.17 -2.29
N ALA A 75 -12.69 -10.63 -1.04
CA ALA A 75 -13.22 -9.84 0.04
C ALA A 75 -12.73 -10.37 1.39
N ARG A 76 -12.57 -9.45 2.34
CA ARG A 76 -12.39 -9.79 3.74
C ARG A 76 -13.68 -9.45 4.47
N TRP A 77 -14.18 -10.39 5.26
CA TRP A 77 -15.28 -10.18 6.16
C TRP A 77 -14.74 -9.90 7.55
N TRP A 78 -14.97 -8.69 8.03
CA TRP A 78 -14.61 -8.28 9.39
C TRP A 78 -15.82 -8.42 10.29
N TRP A 79 -15.62 -9.09 11.42
CA TRP A 79 -16.61 -9.09 12.49
C TRP A 79 -16.09 -8.23 13.64
N MET A 80 -16.93 -7.29 14.06
CA MET A 80 -16.81 -6.65 15.36
C MET A 80 -17.73 -7.39 16.33
N VAL A 81 -17.14 -8.09 17.31
CA VAL A 81 -17.83 -8.89 18.32
C VAL A 81 -17.90 -8.11 19.62
N ARG A 82 -19.11 -7.94 20.16
CA ARG A 82 -19.34 -7.39 21.49
C ARG A 82 -19.48 -8.53 22.49
N LEU A 83 -18.60 -8.54 23.48
CA LEU A 83 -18.57 -9.59 24.50
C LEU A 83 -18.12 -8.98 25.84
N ASP A 84 -18.82 -9.29 26.92
CA ASP A 84 -18.48 -8.84 28.28
C ASP A 84 -18.24 -7.31 28.40
N GLY A 85 -18.93 -6.51 27.59
CA GLY A 85 -18.80 -5.05 27.55
C GLY A 85 -17.60 -4.51 26.76
N GLY A 86 -16.81 -5.37 26.12
CA GLY A 86 -15.72 -5.01 25.19
C GLY A 86 -16.11 -5.26 23.73
N GLU A 87 -15.39 -4.59 22.80
CA GLU A 87 -15.49 -4.83 21.36
C GLU A 87 -14.19 -5.47 20.85
N TYR A 88 -14.30 -6.55 20.10
CA TYR A 88 -13.18 -7.36 19.63
C TYR A 88 -13.27 -7.60 18.13
N GLN A 89 -12.12 -7.67 17.47
CA GLN A 89 -12.06 -8.07 16.06
C GLN A 89 -12.03 -9.60 15.98
N ALA A 90 -12.85 -10.18 15.11
CA ALA A 90 -12.74 -11.59 14.77
C ALA A 90 -12.05 -11.79 13.42
N SER A 91 -11.14 -12.76 13.39
CA SER A 91 -10.27 -13.00 12.23
C SER A 91 -10.51 -14.35 11.56
N GLN A 92 -11.01 -15.36 12.29
CA GLN A 92 -11.23 -16.72 11.79
C GLN A 92 -12.43 -17.38 12.48
N MET A 93 -13.00 -18.37 11.79
CA MET A 93 -14.03 -19.26 12.35
C MET A 93 -13.69 -20.71 12.01
N ARG A 94 -13.82 -21.59 12.99
CA ARG A 94 -13.57 -23.03 12.84
C ARG A 94 -14.38 -23.81 13.86
N ASP A 95 -14.99 -24.92 13.42
CA ASP A 95 -15.64 -25.91 14.30
C ASP A 95 -16.65 -25.28 15.29
N GLY A 96 -17.40 -24.25 14.85
CA GLY A 96 -18.38 -23.55 15.70
C GLY A 96 -17.80 -22.48 16.63
N GLN A 97 -16.49 -22.25 16.57
CA GLN A 97 -15.79 -21.24 17.36
C GLN A 97 -15.27 -20.10 16.47
N VAL A 98 -15.14 -18.92 17.07
CA VAL A 98 -14.62 -17.71 16.44
C VAL A 98 -13.38 -17.24 17.19
N LEU A 99 -12.31 -16.94 16.46
CA LEU A 99 -11.09 -16.38 17.02
C LEU A 99 -11.24 -14.87 17.12
N ILE A 100 -11.31 -14.35 18.34
CA ILE A 100 -11.33 -12.92 18.62
C ILE A 100 -9.97 -12.43 19.13
N GLY A 101 -9.61 -11.20 18.79
CA GLY A 101 -8.39 -10.55 19.25
C GLY A 101 -8.64 -9.11 19.68
N THR A 102 -7.75 -8.61 20.52
CA THR A 102 -7.70 -7.19 20.92
C THR A 102 -6.27 -6.67 20.84
N SER A 103 -6.12 -5.40 20.49
CA SER A 103 -4.86 -4.66 20.60
C SER A 103 -4.87 -3.67 21.77
N ASP A 104 -5.97 -3.60 22.54
CA ASP A 104 -6.09 -2.69 23.67
C ASP A 104 -5.63 -3.38 24.96
N SER A 105 -4.44 -2.99 25.39
CA SER A 105 -3.76 -3.54 26.55
C SER A 105 -4.56 -3.39 27.85
N ARG A 106 -5.51 -2.45 27.94
CA ARG A 106 -6.32 -2.26 29.16
C ARG A 106 -7.25 -3.43 29.46
N PHE A 107 -7.74 -4.12 28.43
CA PHE A 107 -8.53 -5.34 28.59
C PHE A 107 -7.66 -6.53 28.97
N VAL A 108 -6.42 -6.55 28.47
CA VAL A 108 -5.44 -7.63 28.71
C VAL A 108 -4.88 -7.58 30.12
N TRP A 109 -4.62 -6.39 30.65
CA TRP A 109 -4.05 -6.20 31.99
C TRP A 109 -5.10 -6.09 33.10
N GLY A 110 -6.39 -6.11 32.78
CA GLY A 110 -7.48 -6.29 33.74
C GLY A 110 -7.73 -7.78 34.05
N ASP A 111 -8.60 -8.07 35.02
CA ASP A 111 -8.84 -9.43 35.55
C ASP A 111 -9.66 -10.36 34.61
N GLY A 112 -9.79 -10.07 33.30
CA GLY A 112 -10.80 -10.70 32.44
C GLY A 112 -10.34 -11.30 31.10
N TRP A 113 -9.04 -11.19 30.73
CA TRP A 113 -8.55 -11.69 29.44
C TRP A 113 -7.76 -12.99 29.56
N ASP A 114 -8.37 -14.10 29.15
CA ASP A 114 -7.76 -15.45 29.16
C ASP A 114 -7.00 -15.80 27.85
N GLY A 115 -6.74 -14.83 26.98
CA GLY A 115 -6.08 -15.06 25.69
C GLY A 115 -4.55 -15.18 25.77
N ASN A 116 -3.94 -15.84 24.79
CA ASN A 116 -2.50 -16.11 24.79
C ASN A 116 -1.69 -14.95 24.18
N VAL A 117 -0.72 -14.42 24.93
CA VAL A 117 0.20 -13.38 24.45
C VAL A 117 1.12 -13.87 23.33
N ARG A 118 1.46 -15.17 23.30
CA ARG A 118 2.31 -15.74 22.24
C ARG A 118 1.61 -15.82 20.88
N ASP A 119 0.28 -15.76 20.88
CA ASP A 119 -0.57 -15.79 19.70
C ASP A 119 -1.17 -14.39 19.40
N GLY A 120 -0.65 -13.33 20.01
CA GLY A 120 -1.01 -11.94 19.69
C GLY A 120 -2.30 -11.42 20.36
N TRP A 121 -2.51 -11.74 21.66
CA TRP A 121 -3.71 -11.34 22.43
C TRP A 121 -4.99 -11.80 21.75
N GLN A 122 -5.09 -13.12 21.53
CA GLN A 122 -6.23 -13.78 20.88
C GLN A 122 -6.83 -14.89 21.76
N ARG A 123 -8.13 -15.14 21.62
CA ARG A 123 -8.83 -16.29 22.22
C ARG A 123 -9.95 -16.81 21.32
N TRP A 124 -10.23 -18.11 21.40
CA TRP A 124 -11.39 -18.72 20.76
C TRP A 124 -12.61 -18.61 21.67
N VAL A 125 -13.75 -18.23 21.10
CA VAL A 125 -15.05 -18.15 21.79
C VAL A 125 -16.11 -18.88 20.97
N ASP A 126 -17.15 -19.38 21.62
CA ASP A 126 -18.26 -20.02 20.93
C ASP A 126 -18.99 -18.99 20.05
N ALA A 127 -19.29 -19.37 18.81
CA ALA A 127 -19.92 -18.46 17.84
C ALA A 127 -21.41 -18.26 18.09
N GLU A 128 -22.05 -19.22 18.76
CA GLU A 128 -23.49 -19.23 18.99
C GLU A 128 -23.89 -18.08 19.92
N GLY A 129 -24.80 -17.22 19.45
CA GLY A 129 -25.33 -16.11 20.24
C GLY A 129 -24.39 -14.90 20.39
N LEU A 130 -23.26 -14.86 19.67
CA LEU A 130 -22.40 -13.67 19.67
C LEU A 130 -23.14 -12.44 19.12
N ASP A 131 -23.04 -11.31 19.84
CA ASP A 131 -23.41 -10.01 19.30
C ASP A 131 -22.30 -9.54 18.37
N ALA A 132 -22.45 -9.81 17.08
CA ALA A 132 -21.46 -9.50 16.06
C ALA A 132 -22.05 -8.66 14.93
N THR A 133 -21.31 -7.64 14.49
CA THR A 133 -21.58 -6.93 13.25
C THR A 133 -20.60 -7.37 12.18
N ALA A 134 -21.11 -7.95 11.10
CA ALA A 134 -20.32 -8.36 9.95
C ALA A 134 -20.27 -7.23 8.90
N THR A 135 -19.06 -6.81 8.53
CA THR A 135 -18.82 -5.85 7.45
C THR A 135 -18.04 -6.53 6.34
N ARG A 136 -18.58 -6.50 5.12
CA ARG A 136 -17.86 -6.94 3.93
C ARG A 136 -16.95 -5.81 3.48
N HIS A 137 -15.66 -6.09 3.42
CA HIS A 137 -14.67 -5.25 2.77
C HIS A 137 -14.30 -5.93 1.45
N PRO A 138 -14.87 -5.50 0.31
CA PRO A 138 -14.39 -5.95 -0.98
C PRO A 138 -12.90 -5.67 -1.03
N LEU A 139 -12.13 -6.74 -1.07
CA LEU A 139 -10.78 -6.67 -1.56
C LEU A 139 -10.98 -6.76 -3.05
N GLN A 140 -11.40 -5.64 -3.66
CA GLN A 140 -10.96 -5.45 -5.03
C GLN A 140 -9.48 -5.86 -5.02
N ALA A 141 -9.04 -6.53 -6.06
CA ALA A 141 -7.65 -6.40 -6.44
C ALA A 141 -7.41 -4.91 -6.73
N VAL A 142 -7.43 -4.06 -5.69
CA VAL A 142 -6.60 -2.89 -5.61
C VAL A 142 -5.25 -3.54 -5.44
N ALA A 143 -4.66 -3.93 -6.57
CA ALA A 143 -3.23 -3.75 -6.66
C ALA A 143 -3.07 -2.27 -6.37
N TRP A 144 -2.72 -1.93 -5.12
CA TRP A 144 -2.27 -0.59 -4.79
C TRP A 144 -1.27 -0.26 -5.88
N LYS A 145 -1.50 0.85 -6.55
CA LYS A 145 -0.64 1.21 -7.66
C LYS A 145 0.56 1.92 -7.09
N ALA A 146 1.71 1.62 -7.65
CA ALA A 146 2.90 2.45 -7.53
C ALA A 146 3.39 2.74 -8.94
N MET A 147 3.98 3.91 -9.13
CA MET A 147 4.64 4.26 -10.39
C MET A 147 5.75 3.23 -10.64
N ASN A 148 5.92 2.84 -11.90
CA ASN A 148 7.06 2.01 -12.24
C ASN A 148 8.37 2.76 -11.92
N ALA A 149 9.36 2.08 -11.34
CA ALA A 149 10.62 2.72 -10.94
C ALA A 149 11.35 3.41 -12.10
N ALA A 150 11.34 2.82 -13.31
CA ALA A 150 11.94 3.41 -14.49
C ALA A 150 11.16 4.64 -14.98
N GLU A 151 9.82 4.57 -14.99
CA GLU A 151 8.96 5.71 -15.33
C GLU A 151 9.16 6.89 -14.37
N LEU A 152 9.28 6.59 -13.07
CA LEU A 152 9.58 7.59 -12.06
C LEU A 152 10.94 8.25 -12.31
N CYS A 153 11.97 7.44 -12.53
CA CYS A 153 13.31 7.98 -12.78
C CYS A 153 13.39 8.76 -14.09
N ASP A 154 12.68 8.34 -15.13
CA ASP A 154 12.54 9.10 -16.39
C ASP A 154 11.86 10.46 -16.14
N THR A 155 10.86 10.49 -15.24
CA THR A 155 10.19 11.73 -14.83
C THR A 155 11.16 12.66 -14.10
N MET A 156 11.98 12.12 -13.17
CA MET A 156 12.99 12.92 -12.47
C MET A 156 14.11 13.41 -13.39
N GLU A 157 14.55 12.59 -14.36
CA GLU A 157 15.57 12.97 -15.34
C GLU A 157 15.09 14.04 -16.31
N PHE A 158 13.80 14.02 -16.67
CA PHE A 158 13.19 15.09 -17.44
C PHE A 158 13.33 16.43 -16.71
N TRP A 159 13.00 16.47 -15.42
CA TRP A 159 13.17 17.68 -14.61
C TRP A 159 14.64 18.06 -14.41
N ALA A 160 15.53 17.07 -14.20
CA ALA A 160 16.96 17.30 -14.11
C ALA A 160 17.57 17.91 -15.39
N SER A 161 16.96 17.64 -16.54
CA SER A 161 17.40 18.13 -17.86
C SER A 161 16.73 19.45 -18.27
N ALA A 162 15.78 19.96 -17.48
CA ALA A 162 15.09 21.21 -17.78
C ALA A 162 16.02 22.43 -17.66
N SER A 163 15.72 23.47 -18.43
CA SER A 163 16.52 24.71 -18.46
C SER A 163 16.12 25.65 -17.32
N TRP A 164 16.51 25.30 -16.09
CA TRP A 164 16.25 26.12 -14.90
C TRP A 164 17.00 27.46 -14.93
N PRO A 165 16.46 28.55 -14.33
CA PRO A 165 15.20 28.61 -13.57
C PRO A 165 13.95 28.73 -14.46
N LEU A 166 12.84 28.19 -13.98
CA LEU A 166 11.51 28.30 -14.58
C LEU A 166 10.52 28.92 -13.57
N THR A 167 9.48 29.54 -14.09
CA THR A 167 8.27 29.91 -13.33
C THR A 167 7.37 28.69 -13.12
N ARG A 168 6.39 28.78 -12.20
CA ARG A 168 5.39 27.73 -12.01
C ARG A 168 4.62 27.43 -13.30
N ASP A 169 4.17 28.47 -14.00
CA ASP A 169 3.38 28.33 -15.23
C ASP A 169 4.17 27.63 -16.35
N GLU A 170 5.46 27.97 -16.49
CA GLU A 170 6.35 27.30 -17.45
C GLU A 170 6.56 25.83 -17.10
N ALA A 171 6.78 25.51 -15.82
CA ALA A 171 6.92 24.13 -15.35
C ALA A 171 5.62 23.33 -15.55
N GLN A 172 4.46 23.90 -15.22
CA GLN A 172 3.16 23.28 -15.47
C GLN A 172 2.95 22.98 -16.96
N LYS A 173 3.27 23.94 -17.84
CA LYS A 173 3.18 23.75 -19.29
C LYS A 173 4.07 22.60 -19.78
N LEU A 174 5.32 22.55 -19.31
CA LEU A 174 6.23 21.45 -19.65
C LEU A 174 5.67 20.08 -19.21
N ALA A 175 5.07 20.01 -18.03
CA ALA A 175 4.47 18.78 -17.52
C ALA A 175 3.26 18.32 -18.34
N VAL A 176 2.37 19.26 -18.70
CA VAL A 176 1.23 19.00 -19.59
C VAL A 176 1.71 18.47 -20.94
N ASP A 177 2.66 19.17 -21.56
CA ASP A 177 3.16 18.83 -22.90
C ASP A 177 3.90 17.48 -22.91
N ARG A 178 4.64 17.15 -21.85
CA ARG A 178 5.49 15.94 -21.77
C ARG A 178 4.76 14.70 -21.27
N PHE A 179 3.94 14.84 -20.24
CA PHE A 179 3.37 13.74 -19.48
C PHE A 179 1.86 13.59 -19.68
N GLY A 180 1.20 14.56 -20.31
CA GLY A 180 -0.26 14.56 -20.44
C GLY A 180 -0.99 14.79 -19.12
N TRP A 181 -0.28 15.36 -18.12
CA TRP A 181 -0.88 15.81 -16.88
C TRP A 181 -1.87 16.96 -17.12
N THR A 182 -2.75 17.21 -16.16
CA THR A 182 -3.81 18.20 -16.28
C THR A 182 -3.60 19.33 -15.28
N ILE A 183 -4.15 20.50 -15.60
CA ILE A 183 -4.17 21.65 -14.69
C ILE A 183 -5.62 21.85 -14.24
N GLU A 184 -5.84 21.87 -12.94
CA GLU A 184 -7.10 22.25 -12.31
C GLU A 184 -6.96 23.63 -11.68
N VAL A 185 -8.03 24.44 -11.74
CA VAL A 185 -8.02 25.80 -11.19
C VAL A 185 -9.05 25.86 -10.08
N GLU A 186 -8.58 26.09 -8.85
CA GLU A 186 -9.41 26.26 -7.66
C GLU A 186 -9.08 27.61 -7.03
N ASP A 187 -10.11 28.43 -6.78
CA ASP A 187 -9.98 29.79 -6.21
C ASP A 187 -8.93 30.68 -6.89
N GLY A 188 -8.78 30.53 -8.21
CA GLY A 188 -7.81 31.30 -9.01
C GLY A 188 -6.36 30.82 -8.87
N THR A 189 -6.12 29.71 -8.17
CA THR A 189 -4.83 29.04 -8.07
C THR A 189 -4.81 27.82 -8.99
N SER A 190 -3.77 27.70 -9.81
CA SER A 190 -3.58 26.57 -10.72
C SER A 190 -2.82 25.43 -10.03
N TYR A 191 -3.43 24.25 -9.96
CA TYR A 191 -2.88 23.02 -9.41
C TYR A 191 -2.57 22.04 -10.54
N LEU A 192 -1.39 21.44 -10.51
CA LEU A 192 -0.98 20.43 -11.48
C LEU A 192 -1.36 19.04 -10.97
N MET A 193 -1.91 18.21 -11.84
CA MET A 193 -2.47 16.91 -11.48
C MET A 193 -1.91 15.80 -12.40
N ASN A 194 -1.28 14.79 -11.81
CA ASN A 194 -0.89 13.55 -12.47
C ASN A 194 -2.10 12.60 -12.62
N THR A 195 -3.01 12.95 -13.53
CA THR A 195 -4.23 12.16 -13.80
C THR A 195 -3.96 10.89 -14.58
N VAL A 196 -2.78 10.76 -15.21
CA VAL A 196 -2.42 9.62 -16.07
C VAL A 196 -2.09 8.38 -15.24
N SER A 197 -1.44 8.53 -14.08
CA SER A 197 -1.08 7.39 -13.22
C SER A 197 -2.28 6.78 -12.50
N GLY A 198 -3.41 7.49 -12.41
CA GLY A 198 -4.65 6.98 -11.83
C GLY A 198 -4.51 6.56 -10.36
N PHE A 199 -3.67 7.28 -9.61
CA PHE A 199 -3.53 7.15 -8.16
C PHE A 199 -4.69 7.80 -7.42
N THR A 200 -4.84 7.43 -6.15
CA THR A 200 -5.88 7.95 -5.26
C THR A 200 -5.74 9.46 -5.01
N VAL A 201 -4.49 9.96 -4.95
CA VAL A 201 -4.16 11.38 -4.91
C VAL A 201 -3.32 11.68 -6.14
N THR A 202 -3.74 12.67 -6.91
CA THR A 202 -3.09 13.02 -8.19
C THR A 202 -2.33 14.34 -8.12
N ASP A 203 -2.36 15.02 -6.99
CA ASP A 203 -1.82 16.36 -6.82
C ASP A 203 -0.30 16.36 -6.98
N VAL A 204 0.19 17.35 -7.71
CA VAL A 204 1.61 17.64 -7.85
C VAL A 204 1.87 18.99 -7.20
N MET A 205 2.47 18.94 -6.01
CA MET A 205 2.81 20.12 -5.24
C MET A 205 3.98 20.84 -5.89
N MET A 206 3.85 22.16 -6.05
CA MET A 206 4.85 23.03 -6.66
C MET A 206 5.11 24.23 -5.76
N ILE A 207 6.30 24.31 -5.20
CA ILE A 207 6.71 25.44 -4.37
C ILE A 207 7.57 26.38 -5.21
N ASP A 208 7.22 27.66 -5.18
CA ASP A 208 7.98 28.73 -5.81
C ASP A 208 8.30 29.83 -4.79
N HIS A 209 9.39 30.56 -5.05
CA HIS A 209 9.75 31.75 -4.29
C HIS A 209 10.08 32.88 -5.26
N LYS A 210 9.37 34.01 -5.14
CA LYS A 210 9.55 35.19 -5.99
C LYS A 210 9.48 34.83 -7.50
N ASN A 211 8.50 34.02 -7.87
CA ASN A 211 8.26 33.60 -9.25
C ASN A 211 9.39 32.72 -9.84
N VAL A 212 10.09 31.99 -8.99
CA VAL A 212 11.10 30.99 -9.39
C VAL A 212 10.74 29.69 -8.70
N MET A 213 10.58 28.63 -9.47
CA MET A 213 10.33 27.28 -8.93
C MET A 213 11.48 26.85 -8.02
N MET A 214 11.14 26.33 -6.86
CA MET A 214 12.09 25.82 -5.87
C MET A 214 12.09 24.29 -5.88
N ASP A 215 10.90 23.69 -5.84
CA ASP A 215 10.73 22.24 -5.84
C ASP A 215 9.36 21.82 -6.40
N LEU A 216 9.31 20.55 -6.78
CA LEU A 216 8.11 19.83 -7.17
C LEU A 216 8.07 18.50 -6.44
N SER A 217 6.92 18.16 -5.88
CA SER A 217 6.68 16.88 -5.20
C SER A 217 5.39 16.25 -5.70
N LEU A 218 5.38 14.92 -5.82
CA LEU A 218 4.23 14.15 -6.26
C LEU A 218 4.11 12.85 -5.47
N ASP A 219 2.88 12.40 -5.27
CA ASP A 219 2.60 11.04 -4.87
C ASP A 219 2.92 10.08 -6.03
N VAL A 220 3.65 9.00 -5.71
CA VAL A 220 4.04 7.97 -6.68
C VAL A 220 3.42 6.62 -6.35
N SER A 221 2.47 6.58 -5.42
CA SER A 221 1.65 5.42 -5.13
C SER A 221 0.22 5.82 -4.76
N ASP A 222 -0.67 4.83 -4.68
CA ASP A 222 -1.93 4.99 -3.97
C ASP A 222 -1.69 5.32 -2.49
N THR A 223 -2.56 6.17 -1.94
CA THR A 223 -2.60 6.48 -0.51
C THR A 223 -3.26 5.33 0.25
N ILE A 224 -2.52 4.77 1.21
CA ILE A 224 -3.02 3.74 2.11
C ILE A 224 -3.85 4.38 3.22
N ARG A 225 -5.11 3.95 3.35
CA ARG A 225 -6.01 4.44 4.39
C ARG A 225 -5.70 3.81 5.74
N ASP A 226 -5.58 2.49 5.75
CA ASP A 226 -5.32 1.65 6.91
C ASP A 226 -3.98 0.92 6.74
N VAL A 227 -3.02 1.20 7.62
CA VAL A 227 -1.68 0.60 7.54
C VAL A 227 -1.74 -0.84 8.03
N THR A 228 -1.40 -1.78 7.17
CA THR A 228 -1.34 -3.22 7.46
C THR A 228 0.02 -3.80 7.06
N PRO A 229 0.40 -5.00 7.52
CA PRO A 229 1.63 -5.65 7.08
C PRO A 229 1.71 -5.80 5.55
N GLU A 230 0.59 -6.04 4.87
CA GLU A 230 0.51 -6.16 3.41
C GLU A 230 0.78 -4.82 2.71
N SER A 231 0.21 -3.70 3.21
CA SER A 231 0.50 -2.38 2.64
C SER A 231 1.94 -1.97 2.89
N THR A 232 2.50 -2.30 4.06
CA THR A 232 3.91 -2.03 4.38
C THR A 232 4.85 -2.80 3.46
N ALA A 233 4.57 -4.09 3.21
CA ALA A 233 5.37 -4.90 2.27
C ALA A 233 5.29 -4.33 0.85
N PHE A 234 4.08 -4.01 0.37
CA PHE A 234 3.86 -3.41 -0.94
C PHE A 234 4.66 -2.10 -1.13
N LEU A 235 4.52 -1.14 -0.21
CA LEU A 235 5.22 0.14 -0.28
C LEU A 235 6.73 -0.04 -0.14
N GLY A 236 7.17 -0.96 0.73
CA GLY A 236 8.58 -1.26 0.95
C GLY A 236 9.26 -1.87 -0.28
N ASP A 237 8.59 -2.80 -0.96
CA ASP A 237 9.07 -3.40 -2.20
C ASP A 237 9.16 -2.35 -3.32
N ALA A 238 8.11 -1.53 -3.48
CA ALA A 238 8.09 -0.45 -4.47
C ALA A 238 9.20 0.58 -4.21
N PHE A 239 9.36 1.03 -2.95
CA PHE A 239 10.44 1.95 -2.56
C PHE A 239 11.83 1.36 -2.84
N THR A 240 12.03 0.08 -2.51
CA THR A 240 13.30 -0.61 -2.78
C THR A 240 13.62 -0.64 -4.27
N LEU A 241 12.62 -0.89 -5.13
CA LEU A 241 12.80 -0.85 -6.58
C LEU A 241 13.12 0.57 -7.10
N MET A 242 12.44 1.59 -6.57
CA MET A 242 12.71 2.99 -6.90
C MET A 242 14.14 3.40 -6.55
N VAL A 243 14.59 3.07 -5.33
CA VAL A 243 15.96 3.38 -4.87
C VAL A 243 17.00 2.64 -5.70
N ARG A 244 16.76 1.37 -6.03
CA ARG A 244 17.67 0.59 -6.87
C ARG A 244 17.81 1.15 -8.29
N GLU A 245 16.70 1.57 -8.89
CA GLU A 245 16.73 2.20 -10.21
C GLU A 245 17.47 3.55 -10.14
N GLY A 246 17.16 4.39 -9.14
CA GLY A 246 17.87 5.65 -8.90
C GLY A 246 19.37 5.46 -8.68
N GLU A 247 19.76 4.45 -7.91
CA GLU A 247 21.17 4.12 -7.68
C GLU A 247 21.90 3.76 -8.99
N SER A 248 21.22 3.05 -9.89
CA SER A 248 21.79 2.70 -11.20
C SER A 248 22.03 3.90 -12.12
N ARG A 249 21.27 5.01 -11.93
CA ARG A 249 21.32 6.21 -12.77
C ARG A 249 22.17 7.33 -12.18
N TRP A 250 22.07 7.55 -10.87
CA TRP A 250 22.66 8.71 -10.19
C TRP A 250 23.71 8.33 -9.14
N GLY A 251 24.01 7.03 -8.98
CA GLY A 251 24.97 6.52 -8.00
C GLY A 251 24.36 6.32 -6.61
N THR A 252 25.19 6.03 -5.61
CA THR A 252 24.69 5.67 -4.27
C THR A 252 23.97 6.84 -3.59
N PRO A 253 22.72 6.67 -3.13
CA PRO A 253 22.00 7.70 -2.38
C PRO A 253 22.60 7.93 -0.99
N THR A 254 22.30 9.09 -0.44
CA THR A 254 22.35 9.27 1.01
C THR A 254 20.99 8.87 1.59
N MET A 255 21.01 7.99 2.58
CA MET A 255 19.81 7.49 3.25
C MET A 255 19.57 8.23 4.56
N THR A 256 18.32 8.61 4.82
CA THR A 256 17.86 9.14 6.11
C THR A 256 16.71 8.29 6.63
N ASP A 257 16.68 8.05 7.94
CA ASP A 257 15.63 7.31 8.65
C ASP A 257 15.22 8.13 9.89
N PHE A 258 13.93 8.48 9.96
CA PHE A 258 13.37 9.27 11.04
C PHE A 258 11.87 8.98 11.21
N GLU A 259 11.42 8.62 12.42
CA GLU A 259 9.99 8.46 12.77
C GLU A 259 9.16 7.70 11.71
N ASP A 260 9.61 6.50 11.33
CA ASP A 260 8.98 5.62 10.32
C ASP A 260 8.98 6.17 8.88
N ILE A 261 9.76 7.22 8.63
CA ILE A 261 10.02 7.79 7.31
C ILE A 261 11.43 7.37 6.88
N VAL A 262 11.53 6.83 5.67
CA VAL A 262 12.82 6.51 5.05
C VAL A 262 12.95 7.33 3.78
N ALA A 263 14.02 8.11 3.68
CA ALA A 263 14.29 8.93 2.50
C ALA A 263 15.62 8.53 1.86
N ALA A 264 15.64 8.46 0.53
CA ALA A 264 16.82 8.30 -0.28
C ALA A 264 17.01 9.56 -1.13
N HIS A 265 18.17 10.21 -1.03
CA HIS A 265 18.43 11.44 -1.76
C HIS A 265 19.73 11.42 -2.57
N TRP A 266 19.69 12.09 -3.72
CA TRP A 266 20.80 12.26 -4.64
C TRP A 266 20.98 13.74 -4.97
N ASP A 267 22.20 14.25 -4.76
CA ASP A 267 22.59 15.51 -5.38
C ASP A 267 23.02 15.20 -6.82
N VAL A 268 22.28 15.71 -7.81
CA VAL A 268 22.51 15.41 -9.22
C VAL A 268 23.25 16.52 -9.95
N ALA A 269 23.74 16.21 -11.16
CA ALA A 269 24.43 17.18 -12.00
C ALA A 269 23.57 18.45 -12.21
N GLY A 270 24.22 19.61 -12.26
CA GLY A 270 23.52 20.91 -12.35
C GLY A 270 23.10 21.50 -11.01
N GLY A 271 23.36 20.80 -9.89
CA GLY A 271 23.15 21.34 -8.53
C GLY A 271 21.74 21.16 -7.99
N ALA A 272 20.90 20.39 -8.67
CA ALA A 272 19.58 19.96 -8.24
C ALA A 272 19.66 18.76 -7.29
N ARG A 273 18.53 18.39 -6.68
CA ARG A 273 18.40 17.19 -5.86
C ARG A 273 17.16 16.40 -6.24
N ILE A 274 17.29 15.08 -6.17
CA ILE A 274 16.17 14.13 -6.25
C ILE A 274 16.05 13.44 -4.90
N GLU A 275 14.82 13.28 -4.42
CA GLU A 275 14.51 12.57 -3.18
C GLU A 275 13.33 11.63 -3.41
N PHE A 276 13.46 10.40 -2.92
CA PHE A 276 12.36 9.45 -2.81
C PHE A 276 12.10 9.18 -1.33
N THR A 277 10.83 9.20 -0.96
CA THR A 277 10.43 9.09 0.44
C THR A 277 9.38 8.01 0.62
N PHE A 278 9.70 7.07 1.50
CA PHE A 278 8.76 6.12 2.05
C PHE A 278 8.03 6.76 3.23
N LEU A 279 6.70 6.74 3.17
CA LEU A 279 5.82 7.05 4.28
C LEU A 279 4.98 5.81 4.58
N PRO A 280 4.54 5.58 5.83
CA PRO A 280 3.67 4.44 6.16
C PRO A 280 2.35 4.38 5.36
N LYS A 281 1.96 5.50 4.74
CA LYS A 281 0.72 5.63 3.97
C LYS A 281 0.89 5.87 2.47
N GLY A 282 2.12 5.88 1.95
CA GLY A 282 2.35 6.11 0.53
C GLY A 282 3.81 6.39 0.21
N LEU A 283 4.12 6.55 -1.07
CA LEU A 283 5.43 6.94 -1.55
C LEU A 283 5.35 8.31 -2.21
N THR A 284 6.35 9.14 -1.98
CA THR A 284 6.50 10.41 -2.66
C THR A 284 7.85 10.49 -3.36
N ALA A 285 7.89 11.31 -4.40
CA ALA A 285 9.13 11.72 -5.05
C ALA A 285 9.17 13.24 -5.12
N MET A 286 10.36 13.78 -4.95
CA MET A 286 10.61 15.22 -5.01
C MET A 286 11.79 15.51 -5.92
N TYR A 287 11.61 16.52 -6.77
CA TYR A 287 12.68 17.17 -7.50
C TYR A 287 12.87 18.58 -6.96
N GLU A 288 14.02 18.82 -6.33
CA GLU A 288 14.45 20.13 -5.88
C GLU A 288 15.30 20.77 -6.98
N THR A 289 14.88 21.94 -7.47
CA THR A 289 15.61 22.69 -8.50
C THR A 289 17.00 23.11 -8.01
N PRO A 290 17.93 23.51 -8.89
CA PRO A 290 19.22 24.04 -8.45
C PRO A 290 19.10 25.20 -7.45
N GLN A 291 18.08 26.06 -7.62
CA GLN A 291 17.81 27.20 -6.75
C GLN A 291 17.29 26.75 -5.38
N GLY A 292 16.34 25.80 -5.36
CA GLY A 292 15.82 25.20 -4.13
C GLY A 292 16.93 24.51 -3.34
N ALA A 293 17.69 23.64 -4.00
CA ALA A 293 18.75 22.85 -3.37
C ALA A 293 19.89 23.71 -2.82
N GLU A 294 20.20 24.85 -3.46
CA GLU A 294 21.12 25.83 -2.89
C GLU A 294 20.55 26.51 -1.64
N LEU A 295 19.26 26.84 -1.62
CA LEU A 295 18.59 27.44 -0.48
C LEU A 295 18.53 26.49 0.73
N SER A 296 18.17 25.21 0.51
CA SER A 296 18.11 24.19 1.55
C SER A 296 19.50 23.96 2.18
N ARG A 297 20.54 23.87 1.34
CA ARG A 297 21.94 23.77 1.80
C ARG A 297 22.37 24.96 2.67
N LYS A 298 21.94 26.18 2.33
CA LYS A 298 22.27 27.40 3.11
C LYS A 298 21.49 27.51 4.41
N SER A 299 20.26 27.01 4.44
CA SER A 299 19.37 27.12 5.59
C SER A 299 19.67 26.07 6.66
N GLY A 300 20.49 25.06 6.36
CA GLY A 300 20.81 23.98 7.31
C GLY A 300 19.62 23.07 7.64
N ASN A 301 18.49 23.24 6.94
CA ASN A 301 17.37 22.32 7.01
C ASN A 301 17.78 20.99 6.34
N ARG A 302 17.75 19.96 7.16
CA ARG A 302 17.77 18.53 6.83
C ARG A 302 16.75 17.89 7.74
#